data_AF-A0A418SC22-F1
#
_entry.id   AF-A0A418SC22-F1
#
_cell.length_a   1.000
_cell.length_b   1.000
_cell.length_c   1.000
_cell.angle_alpha   90.00
_cell.angle_beta   90.00
_cell.angle_gamma   90.00
#
_symmetry.space_group_name_H-M   'P 1'
#
loop_
_entity.id
_entity.type
_entity.pdbx_description
1 polymer ?
#
loop_
_entity_poly.entity_id
_entity_poly.type
_entity_poly.pdbx_seq_one_letter_code
_entity_poly.pdbx_strand_id
1 'polypeptide(L)'
;MRRFATFPAVKALPGLLAVVVLWEIAARLNAGSFVLAGPGAIAVYLWDNAGLLGRALAASLHSAAWGFLWGNLAAMALAVTVVLVPRSERLIGTLALIVFCLPLVATGPILRVLFGTGAGPQITLAALAVYYTTFLPLVVGLRAVPRGWLDLVEIHGRGRLSQMIHVRAPAALPYLLAGFQIAAPAAVLGALVGEFTGAERGLGVLTVRAMRAMDVNATWAVAILAATVSIAAYGALGLLARRLSRAGPALLLAPPGVPTDRSLWSGGLSMAGVGLVAVVLWQGVMDLFDLNTFFAKRPGDVFAFLFTGPDAAANRAVLFAACGETLTFALPGYLVGLLLGAALACAIVLVPGLAHTALPVSVALRSIPIITTAPLIVLALGRGATGTITIVAVMIFFPTLVTCLQGLRQTPGQIIDIFDTYAAGRWRVLTLARLPAMLPAFFASARMAIPAAILAVTTAEWLATGKGIGALMALTASTSAYGMLWSAVLLVALAAALAYGAVARIEARVLAVFAPEQGAR
;
A
#
# COMPACT_ATOMS: atom_id res chain seq x y z
N MET A 1 -5.13 -0.06 31.65
CA MET A 1 -4.40 -0.05 30.35
C MET A 1 -3.50 1.19 30.16
N ARG A 2 -2.66 1.54 31.14
CA ARG A 2 -1.57 2.52 31.00
C ARG A 2 -0.26 1.78 31.27
N ARG A 3 0.42 1.31 30.23
CA ARG A 3 1.84 0.88 30.21
C ARG A 3 2.12 0.37 28.80
N PHE A 4 2.15 1.29 27.82
CA PHE A 4 3.10 1.09 26.74
C PHE A 4 4.46 1.20 27.41
N ALA A 5 5.11 0.05 27.59
CA ALA A 5 6.47 0.00 28.07
C ALA A 5 7.29 0.93 27.17
N THR A 6 7.70 2.07 27.72
CA THR A 6 8.93 2.73 27.31
C THR A 6 10.01 1.67 27.51
N PHE A 7 10.33 0.93 26.44
CA PHE A 7 11.49 0.07 26.45
C PHE A 7 12.66 0.94 26.90
N PRO A 8 13.39 0.59 27.96
CA PRO A 8 14.69 1.20 28.15
C PRO A 8 15.50 0.75 26.93
N ALA A 9 15.80 1.68 26.02
CA ALA A 9 16.53 1.45 24.76
C ALA A 9 17.79 0.58 24.97
N VAL A 10 18.35 0.62 26.19
CA VAL A 10 19.45 -0.18 26.70
C VAL A 10 19.24 -1.70 26.57
N LYS A 11 18.02 -2.23 26.76
CA LYS A 11 17.77 -3.69 26.68
C LYS A 11 17.70 -4.24 25.24
N ALA A 12 17.46 -3.37 24.25
CA ALA A 12 17.43 -3.77 22.84
C ALA A 12 18.80 -3.65 22.15
N LEU A 13 19.72 -2.89 22.75
CA LEU A 13 21.07 -2.63 22.24
C LEU A 13 21.89 -3.89 21.94
N PRO A 14 21.98 -4.90 22.83
CA PRO A 14 22.78 -6.10 22.55
C PRO A 14 22.21 -6.93 21.39
N GLY A 15 20.88 -6.97 21.22
CA GLY A 15 20.25 -7.64 20.08
C GLY A 15 20.53 -6.93 18.76
N LEU A 16 20.48 -5.59 18.74
CA LEU A 16 20.82 -4.80 17.56
C LEU A 16 22.29 -4.93 17.18
N LEU A 17 23.20 -4.89 18.16
CA LEU A 17 24.63 -5.10 17.94
C LEU A 17 24.90 -6.50 17.40
N ALA A 18 24.25 -7.53 17.94
CA ALA A 18 24.36 -8.89 17.41
C ALA A 18 23.91 -8.96 15.94
N VAL A 19 22.81 -8.32 15.57
CA VAL A 19 22.34 -8.27 14.17
C VAL A 19 23.36 -7.59 13.25
N VAL A 20 23.93 -6.45 13.66
CA VAL A 20 24.92 -5.72 12.86
C VAL A 20 26.21 -6.53 12.70
N VAL A 21 26.69 -7.17 13.77
CA VAL A 21 27.89 -8.02 13.74
C VAL A 21 27.64 -9.26 12.87
N LEU A 22 26.51 -9.93 13.02
CA LEU A 22 26.15 -11.08 12.19
C LEU A 22 25.99 -10.70 10.72
N TRP A 23 25.47 -9.51 10.42
CA TRP A 23 25.37 -8.99 9.06
C TRP A 23 26.75 -8.69 8.47
N GLU A 24 27.66 -8.04 9.22
CA GLU A 24 29.03 -7.81 8.80
C GLU A 24 29.78 -9.13 8.55
N ILE A 25 29.61 -10.12 9.42
CA ILE A 25 30.18 -11.46 9.23
C ILE A 25 29.60 -12.09 7.96
N ALA A 26 28.27 -12.08 7.79
CA ALA A 26 27.62 -12.64 6.61
C ALA A 26 28.07 -11.97 5.31
N ALA A 27 28.27 -10.64 5.33
CA ALA A 27 28.78 -9.89 4.19
C ALA A 27 30.23 -10.27 3.85
N ARG A 28 31.09 -10.41 4.86
CA ARG A 28 32.48 -10.84 4.66
C ARG A 28 32.58 -12.26 4.12
N LEU A 29 31.76 -13.18 4.63
CA LEU A 29 31.67 -14.55 4.13
C LEU A 29 31.16 -14.63 2.68
N ASN A 30 30.39 -13.63 2.25
CA ASN A 30 29.80 -13.53 0.91
C ASN A 30 30.46 -12.46 0.04
N ALA A 31 31.68 -12.01 0.36
CA ALA A 31 32.32 -10.90 -0.35
C ALA A 31 32.48 -11.14 -1.87
N GLY A 32 32.54 -12.41 -2.31
CA GLY A 32 32.64 -12.79 -3.72
C GLY A 32 31.31 -12.92 -4.49
N SER A 33 30.15 -12.91 -3.81
CA SER A 33 28.86 -13.15 -4.47
C SER A 33 28.20 -11.88 -5.03
N PHE A 34 28.78 -10.70 -4.80
CA PHE A 34 28.20 -9.40 -5.17
C PHE A 34 26.75 -9.22 -4.69
N VAL A 35 26.34 -9.88 -3.60
CA VAL A 35 24.96 -9.82 -3.10
C VAL A 35 24.79 -8.86 -1.93
N LEU A 36 25.70 -8.94 -0.96
CA LEU A 36 25.50 -8.35 0.36
C LEU A 36 26.64 -7.39 0.68
N ALA A 37 26.33 -6.10 0.78
CA ALA A 37 27.26 -5.12 1.32
C ALA A 37 27.27 -5.20 2.86
N GLY A 38 28.45 -5.14 3.46
CA GLY A 38 28.60 -5.07 4.91
C GLY A 38 28.26 -3.67 5.43
N PRO A 39 27.69 -3.53 6.64
CA PRO A 39 27.36 -2.23 7.23
C PRO A 39 28.59 -1.29 7.28
N GLY A 40 29.80 -1.82 7.44
CA GLY A 40 31.03 -1.02 7.35
C GLY A 40 31.26 -0.42 5.95
N ALA A 41 31.14 -1.24 4.89
CA ALA A 41 31.31 -0.78 3.51
C ALA A 41 30.23 0.23 3.10
N ILE A 42 29.00 0.02 3.57
CA ILE A 42 27.89 0.95 3.37
C ILE A 42 28.19 2.29 4.04
N ALA A 43 28.66 2.28 5.28
CA ALA A 43 28.99 3.50 6.01
C ALA A 43 30.11 4.30 5.32
N VAL A 44 31.16 3.61 4.83
CA VAL A 44 32.23 4.23 4.05
C VAL A 44 31.67 4.85 2.76
N TYR A 45 30.85 4.11 2.01
CA TYR A 45 30.24 4.63 0.78
C TYR A 45 29.36 5.87 1.04
N LEU A 46 28.55 5.84 2.11
CA LEU A 46 27.71 6.97 2.53
C LEU A 46 28.56 8.20 2.87
N TRP A 47 29.71 8.01 3.52
CA TRP A 47 30.63 9.07 3.89
C TRP A 47 31.31 9.69 2.66
N ASP A 48 31.93 8.85 1.82
CA ASP A 48 32.67 9.29 0.65
C ASP A 48 31.77 9.97 -0.40
N ASN A 49 30.51 9.54 -0.49
CA ASN A 49 29.53 10.08 -1.44
C ASN A 49 28.48 11.00 -0.79
N ALA A 50 28.72 11.50 0.43
CA ALA A 50 27.75 12.27 1.19
C ALA A 50 27.19 13.48 0.41
N GLY A 51 28.04 14.19 -0.36
CA GLY A 51 27.60 15.32 -1.17
C GLY A 51 26.66 14.93 -2.32
N LEU A 52 26.92 13.81 -3.00
CA LEU A 52 26.07 13.29 -4.06
C LEU A 52 24.73 12.79 -3.51
N LEU A 53 24.81 11.97 -2.46
CA LEU A 53 23.64 11.38 -1.80
C LEU A 53 22.76 12.44 -1.14
N GLY A 54 23.35 13.46 -0.50
CA GLY A 54 22.62 14.57 0.10
C GLY A 54 21.81 15.37 -0.93
N ARG A 55 22.40 15.69 -2.09
CA ARG A 55 21.67 16.37 -3.18
C ARG A 55 20.56 15.50 -3.77
N ALA A 56 20.81 14.21 -3.95
CA ALA A 56 19.80 13.27 -4.43
C ALA A 56 18.66 13.11 -3.43
N LEU A 57 18.96 12.98 -2.14
CA LEU A 57 17.99 12.91 -1.05
C LEU A 57 17.14 14.18 -0.99
N ALA A 58 17.75 15.36 -1.10
CA ALA A 58 17.02 16.62 -1.09
C ALA A 58 16.00 16.71 -2.24
N ALA A 59 16.37 16.28 -3.45
CA ALA A 59 15.47 16.25 -4.60
C ALA A 59 14.28 15.29 -4.39
N SER A 60 14.54 14.10 -3.83
CA SER A 60 13.49 13.12 -3.53
C SER A 60 12.57 13.57 -2.41
N LEU A 61 13.13 14.15 -1.33
CA LEU A 61 12.36 14.71 -0.23
C LEU A 61 11.50 15.90 -0.67
N HIS A 62 12.01 16.76 -1.56
CA HIS A 62 11.24 17.86 -2.12
C HIS A 62 10.01 17.34 -2.87
N SER A 63 10.20 16.37 -3.76
CA SER A 63 9.10 15.76 -4.54
C SER A 63 8.11 15.04 -3.63
N ALA A 64 8.61 14.29 -2.65
CA ALA A 64 7.78 13.58 -1.67
C ALA A 64 6.99 14.53 -0.76
N ALA A 65 7.58 15.65 -0.32
CA ALA A 65 6.92 16.62 0.55
C ALA A 65 5.75 17.32 -0.17
N TRP A 66 5.96 17.76 -1.42
CA TRP A 66 4.90 18.35 -2.22
C TRP A 66 3.82 17.34 -2.59
N GLY A 67 4.20 16.10 -2.93
CA GLY A 67 3.24 15.03 -3.19
C GLY A 67 2.43 14.67 -1.95
N PHE A 68 3.07 14.62 -0.78
CA PHE A 68 2.39 14.44 0.51
C PHE A 68 1.38 15.55 0.77
N LEU A 69 1.75 16.81 0.54
CA LEU A 69 0.83 17.94 0.73
C LEU A 69 -0.40 17.83 -0.18
N TRP A 70 -0.19 17.74 -1.50
CA TRP A 70 -1.29 17.72 -2.47
C TRP A 70 -2.15 16.46 -2.37
N GLY A 71 -1.53 15.29 -2.16
CA GLY A 71 -2.26 14.03 -1.97
C GLY A 71 -3.15 14.05 -0.73
N ASN A 72 -2.68 14.60 0.39
CA ASN A 72 -3.48 14.73 1.61
C ASN A 72 -4.61 15.75 1.46
N LEU A 73 -4.36 16.90 0.81
CA LEU A 73 -5.42 17.88 0.51
C LEU A 73 -6.53 17.26 -0.34
N ALA A 74 -6.18 16.53 -1.39
CA ALA A 74 -7.14 15.80 -2.22
C ALA A 74 -7.92 14.75 -1.41
N ALA A 75 -7.21 13.96 -0.58
CA ALA A 75 -7.83 12.95 0.29
C ALA A 75 -8.85 13.56 1.26
N MET A 76 -8.49 14.68 1.89
CA MET A 76 -9.35 15.41 2.81
C MET A 76 -10.59 15.97 2.10
N ALA A 77 -10.42 16.58 0.92
CA ALA A 77 -11.52 17.08 0.12
C ALA A 77 -12.50 15.96 -0.28
N LEU A 78 -11.98 14.82 -0.75
CA LEU A 78 -12.79 13.66 -1.10
C LEU A 78 -13.52 13.07 0.12
N ALA A 79 -12.84 12.94 1.26
CA ALA A 79 -13.44 12.40 2.48
C ALA A 79 -14.56 13.31 3.02
N VAL A 80 -14.34 14.62 3.03
CA VAL A 80 -15.37 15.60 3.41
C VAL A 80 -16.57 15.51 2.46
N THR A 81 -16.33 15.40 1.15
CA THR A 81 -17.39 15.24 0.14
C THR A 81 -18.22 13.97 0.38
N VAL A 82 -17.56 12.83 0.67
CA VAL A 82 -18.23 11.55 0.99
C VAL A 82 -19.12 11.66 2.22
N VAL A 83 -18.72 12.45 3.22
CA VAL A 83 -19.49 12.61 4.46
C VAL A 83 -20.63 13.62 4.32
N LEU A 84 -20.42 14.72 3.60
CA LEU A 84 -21.46 15.73 3.34
C LEU A 84 -22.52 15.22 2.37
N VAL A 85 -22.12 14.40 1.40
CA VAL A 85 -22.97 13.80 0.37
C VAL A 85 -22.85 12.27 0.43
N PRO A 86 -23.58 11.58 1.35
CA PRO A 86 -23.47 10.13 1.51
C PRO A 86 -23.74 9.31 0.24
N ARG A 87 -24.55 9.85 -0.68
CA ARG A 87 -24.80 9.22 -2.00
C ARG A 87 -23.53 9.09 -2.85
N SER A 88 -22.55 9.97 -2.65
CA SER A 88 -21.29 9.97 -3.39
C SER A 88 -20.31 8.90 -2.90
N GLU A 89 -20.51 8.32 -1.70
CA GLU A 89 -19.57 7.38 -1.08
C GLU A 89 -19.22 6.22 -2.00
N ARG A 90 -20.23 5.60 -2.59
CA ARG A 90 -20.03 4.42 -3.43
C ARG A 90 -19.22 4.77 -4.68
N LEU A 91 -19.55 5.91 -5.30
CA LEU A 91 -18.87 6.38 -6.50
C LEU A 91 -17.43 6.79 -6.18
N ILE A 92 -17.23 7.70 -5.24
CA ILE A 92 -15.92 8.21 -4.86
C ILE A 92 -15.04 7.10 -4.30
N GLY A 93 -15.57 6.23 -3.42
CA GLY A 93 -14.81 5.13 -2.85
C GLY A 93 -14.35 4.12 -3.92
N THR A 94 -15.22 3.80 -4.88
CA THR A 94 -14.86 2.89 -5.98
C THR A 94 -13.86 3.53 -6.93
N LEU A 95 -14.08 4.78 -7.36
CA LEU A 95 -13.15 5.50 -8.23
C LEU A 95 -11.79 5.73 -7.55
N ALA A 96 -11.78 6.07 -6.26
CA ALA A 96 -10.57 6.22 -5.47
C ALA A 96 -9.80 4.90 -5.39
N LEU A 97 -10.49 3.75 -5.26
CA LEU A 97 -9.83 2.45 -5.32
C LEU A 97 -9.26 2.15 -6.72
N ILE A 98 -10.01 2.44 -7.79
CA ILE A 98 -9.55 2.24 -9.17
C ILE A 98 -8.28 3.05 -9.44
N VAL A 99 -8.27 4.33 -9.08
CA VAL A 99 -7.10 5.21 -9.25
C VAL A 99 -5.91 4.72 -8.42
N PHE A 100 -6.15 4.14 -7.23
CA PHE A 100 -5.09 3.62 -6.37
C PHE A 100 -4.47 2.34 -6.94
N CYS A 101 -5.27 1.56 -7.67
CA CYS A 101 -4.82 0.38 -8.38
C CYS A 101 -4.05 0.70 -9.68
N LEU A 102 -4.00 1.95 -10.13
CA LEU A 102 -3.21 2.33 -11.29
C LEU A 102 -1.72 2.11 -10.98
N PRO A 103 -0.99 1.36 -11.82
CA PRO A 103 0.42 1.13 -11.55
C PRO A 103 1.21 2.44 -11.65
N LEU A 104 1.85 2.84 -10.54
CA LEU A 104 2.63 4.09 -10.49
C LEU A 104 3.74 4.12 -11.56
N VAL A 105 4.36 2.97 -11.82
CA VAL A 105 5.44 2.81 -12.82
C VAL A 105 4.94 3.14 -14.24
N ALA A 106 3.70 2.78 -14.56
CA ALA A 106 3.03 3.08 -15.84
C ALA A 106 2.72 4.56 -16.03
N THR A 107 2.32 5.16 -14.92
CA THR A 107 1.75 6.50 -14.91
C THR A 107 2.88 7.53 -15.08
N GLY A 108 4.11 7.19 -14.66
CA GLY A 108 5.28 8.07 -14.80
C GLY A 108 5.57 8.52 -16.24
N PRO A 109 5.73 7.63 -17.23
CA PRO A 109 5.88 8.02 -18.64
C PRO A 109 4.78 8.92 -19.16
N ILE A 110 3.52 8.62 -18.85
CA ILE A 110 2.36 9.44 -19.26
C ILE A 110 2.46 10.84 -18.64
N LEU A 111 2.76 10.91 -17.35
CA LEU A 111 2.94 12.18 -16.64
C LEU A 111 4.11 13.00 -17.15
N ARG A 112 5.19 12.38 -17.65
CA ARG A 112 6.32 13.11 -18.25
C ARG A 112 5.97 13.76 -19.56
N VAL A 113 5.18 13.08 -20.38
CA VAL A 113 4.68 13.70 -21.61
C VAL A 113 3.78 14.89 -21.28
N LEU A 114 3.02 14.81 -20.18
CA LEU A 114 2.12 15.87 -19.74
C LEU A 114 2.83 17.06 -19.06
N PHE A 115 3.72 16.79 -18.10
CA PHE A 115 4.36 17.80 -17.24
C PHE A 115 5.77 18.20 -17.71
N GLY A 116 6.34 17.50 -18.70
CA GLY A 116 7.73 17.66 -19.12
C GLY A 116 8.75 16.99 -18.18
N THR A 117 10.00 17.45 -18.21
CA THR A 117 11.14 16.88 -17.48
C THR A 117 11.31 17.37 -16.04
N GLY A 118 10.42 18.26 -15.58
CA GLY A 118 10.46 18.82 -14.22
C GLY A 118 10.10 17.82 -13.11
N ALA A 119 9.92 18.33 -11.89
CA ALA A 119 9.52 17.54 -10.71
C ALA A 119 8.03 17.14 -10.69
N GLY A 120 7.22 17.65 -11.64
CA GLY A 120 5.78 17.44 -11.70
C GLY A 120 5.35 15.96 -11.70
N PRO A 121 5.94 15.08 -12.51
CA PRO A 121 5.61 13.64 -12.51
C PRO A 121 5.85 12.97 -11.15
N GLN A 122 6.98 13.26 -10.50
CA GLN A 122 7.38 12.68 -9.21
C GLN A 122 6.46 13.16 -8.09
N ILE A 123 6.13 14.45 -8.08
CA ILE A 123 5.17 15.04 -7.14
C ILE A 123 3.79 14.41 -7.32
N THR A 124 3.34 14.24 -8.57
CA THR A 124 2.03 13.65 -8.87
C THR A 124 1.95 12.19 -8.46
N LEU A 125 2.99 11.40 -8.74
CA LEU A 125 3.07 10.00 -8.31
C LEU A 125 3.13 9.86 -6.79
N ALA A 126 3.86 10.75 -6.11
CA ALA A 126 3.84 10.83 -4.65
C ALA A 126 2.44 11.19 -4.13
N ALA A 127 1.72 12.13 -4.76
CA ALA A 127 0.34 12.45 -4.39
C ALA A 127 -0.63 11.27 -4.60
N LEU A 128 -0.49 10.54 -5.71
CA LEU A 128 -1.26 9.33 -6.01
C LEU A 128 -0.97 8.19 -5.01
N ALA A 129 0.27 8.06 -4.53
CA ALA A 129 0.59 7.08 -3.49
C ALA A 129 -0.01 7.44 -2.12
N VAL A 130 -0.16 8.74 -1.83
CA VAL A 130 -0.61 9.27 -0.52
C VAL A 130 -2.12 9.33 -0.40
N TYR A 131 -2.84 9.81 -1.43
CA TYR A 131 -4.24 10.22 -1.27
C TYR A 131 -5.13 9.10 -0.73
N TYR A 132 -5.01 7.86 -1.24
CA TYR A 132 -5.87 6.75 -0.82
C TYR A 132 -5.55 6.31 0.61
N THR A 133 -4.26 6.31 0.98
CA THR A 133 -3.79 5.91 2.31
C THR A 133 -4.25 6.85 3.43
N THR A 134 -4.57 8.10 3.09
CA THR A 134 -5.19 9.08 4.01
C THR A 134 -6.71 9.09 3.89
N PHE A 135 -7.25 9.00 2.67
CA PHE A 135 -8.68 9.05 2.39
C PHE A 135 -9.44 7.98 3.17
N LEU A 136 -8.98 6.73 3.09
CA LEU A 136 -9.69 5.60 3.69
C LEU A 136 -9.77 5.71 5.24
N PRO A 137 -8.65 5.87 5.99
CA PRO A 137 -8.71 6.09 7.43
C PRO A 137 -9.52 7.33 7.84
N LEU A 138 -9.42 8.43 7.08
CA LEU A 138 -10.16 9.65 7.40
C LEU A 138 -11.68 9.46 7.25
N VAL A 139 -12.15 8.79 6.19
CA VAL A 139 -13.59 8.45 6.04
C VAL A 139 -14.07 7.59 7.20
N VAL A 140 -13.28 6.59 7.61
CA VAL A 140 -13.59 5.75 8.78
C VAL A 140 -13.66 6.61 10.06
N GLY A 141 -12.68 7.49 10.27
CA GLY A 141 -12.63 8.37 11.45
C GLY A 141 -13.80 9.36 11.51
N LEU A 142 -14.17 9.98 10.39
CA LEU A 142 -15.31 10.90 10.29
C LEU A 142 -16.67 10.22 10.52
N ARG A 143 -16.69 8.88 10.53
CA ARG A 143 -17.86 8.03 10.80
C ARG A 143 -17.78 7.30 12.13
N ALA A 144 -16.65 7.39 12.84
CA ALA A 144 -16.45 6.73 14.12
C ALA A 144 -17.24 7.37 15.27
N VAL A 145 -17.87 8.52 15.02
CA VAL A 145 -18.66 9.26 16.01
C VAL A 145 -19.97 8.51 16.33
N PRO A 146 -20.29 8.28 17.63
CA PRO A 146 -21.58 7.71 18.03
C PRO A 146 -22.76 8.56 17.55
N ARG A 147 -23.83 7.90 17.06
CA ARG A 147 -25.01 8.61 16.51
C ARG A 147 -25.63 9.59 17.50
N GLY A 148 -25.73 9.23 18.79
CA GLY A 148 -26.29 10.11 19.83
C GLY A 148 -25.57 11.45 19.98
N TRP A 149 -24.29 11.57 19.62
CA TRP A 149 -23.56 12.85 19.64
C TRP A 149 -24.01 13.75 18.47
N LEU A 150 -24.34 13.15 17.34
CA LEU A 150 -24.87 13.87 16.17
C LEU A 150 -26.32 14.29 16.41
N ASP A 151 -27.12 13.41 17.00
CA ASP A 151 -28.51 13.67 17.37
C ASP A 151 -28.61 14.84 18.37
N LEU A 152 -27.68 14.91 19.34
CA LEU A 152 -27.61 16.04 20.29
C LEU A 152 -27.38 17.37 19.56
N VAL A 153 -26.47 17.42 18.59
CA VAL A 153 -26.20 18.64 17.81
C VAL A 153 -27.41 19.02 16.95
N GLU A 154 -28.12 18.03 16.42
CA GLU A 154 -29.34 18.21 15.63
C GLU A 154 -30.50 18.74 16.47
N ILE A 155 -30.70 18.24 17.69
CA ILE A 155 -31.69 18.74 18.66
C ILE A 155 -31.42 20.21 19.00
N HIS A 156 -30.16 20.63 19.05
CA HIS A 156 -29.76 22.04 19.24
C HIS A 156 -29.90 22.89 17.97
N GLY A 157 -30.53 22.38 16.91
CA GLY A 157 -30.80 23.12 15.66
C GLY A 157 -29.56 23.38 14.80
N ARG A 158 -28.43 22.72 15.07
CA ARG A 158 -27.18 22.95 14.33
C ARG A 158 -27.05 21.98 13.15
N GLY A 159 -26.76 22.52 11.97
CA GLY A 159 -26.69 21.77 10.72
C GLY A 159 -25.44 20.87 10.56
N ARG A 160 -25.41 20.13 9.44
CA ARG A 160 -24.35 19.15 9.09
C ARG A 160 -22.93 19.74 9.07
N LEU A 161 -22.78 21.00 8.71
CA LEU A 161 -21.47 21.67 8.72
C LEU A 161 -20.95 21.87 10.15
N SER A 162 -21.84 22.19 11.10
CA SER A 162 -21.47 22.28 12.51
C SER A 162 -21.10 20.92 13.08
N GLN A 163 -21.87 19.86 12.75
CA GLN A 163 -21.53 18.49 13.12
C GLN A 163 -20.15 18.09 12.56
N MET A 164 -19.85 18.47 11.31
CA MET A 164 -18.55 18.22 10.69
C MET A 164 -17.41 18.91 11.44
N ILE A 165 -17.49 20.22 11.61
CA ILE A 165 -16.38 21.03 12.16
C ILE A 165 -16.17 20.77 13.65
N HIS A 166 -17.25 20.66 14.44
CA HIS A 166 -17.16 20.64 15.91
C HIS A 166 -17.17 19.24 16.52
N VAL A 167 -17.69 18.23 15.80
CA VAL A 167 -17.79 16.87 16.33
C VAL A 167 -16.96 15.89 15.52
N ARG A 168 -17.21 15.79 14.21
CA ARG A 168 -16.54 14.78 13.37
C ARG A 168 -15.07 15.07 13.15
N ALA A 169 -14.68 16.30 12.83
CA ALA A 169 -13.28 16.65 12.56
C ALA A 169 -12.37 16.44 13.79
N PRO A 170 -12.74 16.88 15.01
CA PRO A 170 -11.95 16.58 16.21
C PRO A 170 -11.88 15.08 16.52
N ALA A 171 -12.99 14.35 16.36
CA ALA A 171 -13.03 12.91 16.59
C ALA A 171 -12.22 12.11 15.54
N ALA A 172 -12.13 12.62 14.31
CA ALA A 172 -11.38 12.00 13.23
C ALA A 172 -9.87 12.30 13.29
N LEU A 173 -9.42 13.24 14.13
CA LEU A 173 -8.01 13.65 14.20
C LEU A 173 -7.03 12.48 14.43
N PRO A 174 -7.28 11.51 15.35
CA PRO A 174 -6.40 10.36 15.51
C PRO A 174 -6.30 9.49 14.24
N TYR A 175 -7.40 9.38 13.48
CA TYR A 175 -7.44 8.63 12.22
C TYR A 175 -6.72 9.37 11.10
N LEU A 176 -6.86 10.69 11.03
CA LEU A 176 -6.10 11.52 10.09
C LEU A 176 -4.60 11.40 10.34
N LEU A 177 -4.17 11.49 11.60
CA LEU A 177 -2.76 11.37 11.97
C LEU A 177 -2.22 9.95 11.73
N ALA A 178 -3.03 8.91 11.94
CA ALA A 178 -2.67 7.55 11.54
C ALA A 178 -2.55 7.41 10.02
N GLY A 179 -3.46 8.05 9.25
CA GLY A 179 -3.39 8.14 7.80
C GLY A 179 -2.10 8.81 7.33
N PHE A 180 -1.77 9.99 7.86
CA PHE A 180 -0.51 10.69 7.59
C PHE A 180 0.71 9.84 7.89
N GLN A 181 0.71 9.12 9.01
CA GLN A 181 1.81 8.25 9.40
C GLN A 181 2.07 7.15 8.35
N ILE A 182 1.01 6.57 7.76
CA ILE A 182 1.12 5.59 6.68
C ILE A 182 1.49 6.25 5.34
N ALA A 183 0.97 7.45 5.10
CA ALA A 183 1.15 8.16 3.85
C ALA A 183 2.58 8.71 3.68
N ALA A 184 3.32 9.01 4.75
CA ALA A 184 4.68 9.54 4.63
C ALA A 184 5.68 8.59 3.93
N PRO A 185 5.83 7.31 4.33
CA PRO A 185 6.59 6.34 3.55
C PRO A 185 6.06 6.16 2.12
N ALA A 186 4.74 6.22 1.92
CA ALA A 186 4.13 6.11 0.60
C ALA A 186 4.50 7.31 -0.31
N ALA A 187 4.64 8.51 0.23
CA ALA A 187 5.07 9.69 -0.51
C ALA A 187 6.51 9.55 -1.02
N VAL A 188 7.41 9.04 -0.16
CA VAL A 188 8.81 8.73 -0.54
C VAL A 188 8.82 7.65 -1.62
N LEU A 189 8.02 6.60 -1.45
CA LEU A 189 7.86 5.55 -2.47
C LEU A 189 7.39 6.12 -3.80
N GLY A 190 6.33 6.93 -3.83
CA GLY A 190 5.81 7.52 -5.07
C GLY A 190 6.80 8.47 -5.75
N ALA A 191 7.57 9.24 -4.98
CA ALA A 191 8.64 10.07 -5.51
C ALA A 191 9.75 9.23 -6.16
N LEU A 192 10.19 8.16 -5.48
CA LEU A 192 11.18 7.22 -6.02
C LEU A 192 10.69 6.54 -7.31
N VAL A 193 9.42 6.11 -7.39
CA VAL A 193 8.82 5.60 -8.64
C VAL A 193 8.90 6.66 -9.74
N GLY A 194 8.55 7.90 -9.43
CA GLY A 194 8.61 8.97 -10.41
C GLY A 194 10.02 9.22 -10.91
N GLU A 195 11.01 9.12 -10.03
CA GLU A 195 12.41 9.29 -10.39
C GLU A 195 12.92 8.20 -11.32
N PHE A 196 12.49 6.96 -11.06
CA PHE A 196 12.81 5.77 -11.83
C PHE A 196 12.36 5.84 -13.30
N THR A 197 11.29 6.57 -13.57
CA THR A 197 10.73 6.63 -14.93
C THR A 197 11.52 7.56 -15.87
N GLY A 198 12.70 8.06 -15.43
CA GLY A 198 13.62 8.90 -16.22
C GLY A 198 13.92 10.31 -15.66
N ALA A 199 13.88 10.53 -14.34
CA ALA A 199 14.19 11.85 -13.79
C ALA A 199 15.68 12.16 -13.91
N GLU A 200 16.05 13.44 -13.87
CA GLU A 200 17.47 13.84 -13.94
C GLU A 200 18.22 13.65 -12.62
N ARG A 201 17.52 13.79 -11.49
CA ARG A 201 18.07 13.79 -10.13
C ARG A 201 17.15 13.06 -9.17
N GLY A 202 17.72 12.58 -8.07
CA GLY A 202 16.99 11.91 -7.00
C GLY A 202 17.62 10.58 -6.58
N LEU A 203 17.26 10.08 -5.40
CA LEU A 203 17.72 8.79 -4.90
C LEU A 203 17.32 7.66 -5.84
N GLY A 204 16.14 7.75 -6.45
CA GLY A 204 15.65 6.76 -7.37
C GLY A 204 16.54 6.64 -8.62
N VAL A 205 16.97 7.77 -9.16
CA VAL A 205 17.92 7.81 -10.28
C VAL A 205 19.24 7.12 -9.89
N LEU A 206 19.74 7.36 -8.68
CA LEU A 206 20.95 6.72 -8.17
C LEU A 206 20.77 5.20 -7.99
N THR A 207 19.62 4.73 -7.52
CA THR A 207 19.35 3.29 -7.42
C THR A 207 19.41 2.63 -8.78
N VAL A 208 18.74 3.17 -9.80
CA VAL A 208 18.74 2.60 -11.15
C VAL A 208 20.15 2.58 -11.74
N ARG A 209 20.94 3.64 -11.53
CA ARG A 209 22.34 3.70 -11.98
C ARG A 209 23.21 2.66 -11.27
N ALA A 210 23.12 2.56 -9.94
CA ALA A 210 23.85 1.59 -9.13
C ALA A 210 23.53 0.14 -9.56
N MET A 211 22.25 -0.15 -9.79
CA MET A 211 21.81 -1.47 -10.28
C MET A 211 22.39 -1.80 -11.66
N ARG A 212 22.35 -0.85 -12.60
CA ARG A 212 22.91 -1.05 -13.94
C ARG A 212 24.43 -1.22 -13.91
N ALA A 213 25.11 -0.54 -12.98
CA ALA A 213 26.54 -0.67 -12.75
C ALA A 213 26.91 -1.92 -11.92
N MET A 214 25.92 -2.67 -11.41
CA MET A 214 26.12 -3.76 -10.44
C MET A 214 26.92 -3.31 -9.20
N ASP A 215 26.80 -2.04 -8.82
CA ASP A 215 27.45 -1.48 -7.64
C ASP A 215 26.62 -1.82 -6.40
N VAL A 216 27.05 -2.89 -5.72
CA VAL A 216 26.40 -3.43 -4.52
C VAL A 216 26.41 -2.40 -3.40
N ASN A 217 27.53 -1.72 -3.18
CA ASN A 217 27.70 -0.75 -2.10
C ASN A 217 26.77 0.44 -2.31
N ALA A 218 26.73 0.99 -3.52
CA ALA A 218 25.84 2.09 -3.88
C ALA A 218 24.35 1.68 -3.75
N THR A 219 24.00 0.47 -4.21
CA THR A 219 22.61 -0.03 -4.16
C THR A 219 22.14 -0.16 -2.71
N TRP A 220 22.95 -0.78 -1.83
CA TRP A 220 22.64 -0.91 -0.41
C TRP A 220 22.67 0.44 0.32
N ALA A 221 23.60 1.34 0.00
CA ALA A 221 23.69 2.66 0.64
C ALA A 221 22.48 3.54 0.32
N VAL A 222 22.09 3.65 -0.95
CA VAL A 222 20.86 4.37 -1.34
C VAL A 222 19.64 3.70 -0.71
N ALA A 223 19.64 2.37 -0.61
CA ALA A 223 18.54 1.65 -0.02
C ALA A 223 18.35 1.92 1.47
N ILE A 224 19.42 1.88 2.24
CA ILE A 224 19.40 2.18 3.67
C ILE A 224 19.07 3.64 3.92
N LEU A 225 19.55 4.55 3.06
CA LEU A 225 19.21 5.96 3.15
C LEU A 225 17.70 6.18 2.96
N ALA A 226 17.10 5.61 1.91
CA ALA A 226 15.67 5.70 1.65
C ALA A 226 14.82 5.06 2.77
N ALA A 227 15.27 3.91 3.30
CA ALA A 227 14.64 3.23 4.43
C ALA A 227 14.68 4.10 5.70
N THR A 228 15.84 4.69 6.02
CA THR A 228 16.05 5.53 7.20
C THR A 228 15.16 6.76 7.16
N VAL A 229 15.07 7.42 6.00
CA VAL A 229 14.22 8.59 5.79
C VAL A 229 12.75 8.24 5.94
N SER A 230 12.32 7.10 5.38
CA SER A 230 10.92 6.65 5.48
C SER A 230 10.55 6.28 6.93
N ILE A 231 11.42 5.59 7.65
CA ILE A 231 11.27 5.28 9.08
C ILE A 231 11.26 6.56 9.92
N ALA A 232 12.14 7.51 9.64
CA ALA A 232 12.19 8.79 10.34
C ALA A 232 10.90 9.60 10.13
N ALA A 233 10.39 9.66 8.90
CA ALA A 233 9.12 10.33 8.59
C ALA A 233 7.92 9.65 9.28
N TYR A 234 7.85 8.31 9.25
CA TYR A 234 6.85 7.53 9.99
C TYR A 234 6.92 7.80 11.50
N GLY A 235 8.14 7.80 12.06
CA GLY A 235 8.38 8.05 13.49
C GLY A 235 8.03 9.47 13.93
N ALA A 236 8.39 10.47 13.13
CA ALA A 236 8.08 11.88 13.38
C ALA A 236 6.57 12.14 13.39
N LEU A 237 5.84 11.60 12.42
CA LEU A 237 4.37 11.69 12.40
C LEU A 237 3.72 10.88 13.51
N GLY A 238 4.27 9.72 13.88
CA GLY A 238 3.81 8.96 15.04
C GLY A 238 4.02 9.71 16.37
N LEU A 239 5.11 10.47 16.51
CA LEU A 239 5.35 11.35 17.66
C LEU A 239 4.36 12.52 17.67
N LEU A 240 4.14 13.14 16.51
CA LEU A 240 3.14 14.20 16.35
C LEU A 240 1.73 13.68 16.69
N ALA A 241 1.39 12.48 16.22
CA ALA A 241 0.13 11.80 16.53
C ALA A 241 -0.06 11.65 18.05
N ARG A 242 0.97 11.19 18.77
CA ARG A 242 0.91 11.05 20.23
C ARG A 242 0.81 12.38 20.97
N ARG A 243 1.39 13.45 20.45
CA ARG A 243 1.33 14.78 21.07
C ARG A 243 -0.04 15.45 20.89
N LEU A 244 -0.63 15.31 19.70
CA LEU A 244 -1.91 15.92 19.35
C LEU A 244 -3.12 15.09 19.83
N SER A 245 -3.00 13.76 19.88
CA SER A 245 -4.08 12.86 20.29
C SER A 245 -4.06 12.67 21.81
N ARG A 246 -4.98 13.31 22.54
CA ARG A 246 -5.16 13.09 23.99
C ARG A 246 -6.05 11.88 24.34
N ALA A 247 -6.86 11.42 23.38
CA ALA A 247 -7.69 10.21 23.49
C ALA A 247 -7.24 9.17 22.45
N GLY A 248 -7.22 7.89 22.82
CA GLY A 248 -7.00 6.82 21.86
C GLY A 248 -8.12 6.81 20.80
N PRO A 249 -7.87 6.34 19.56
CA PRO A 249 -8.92 6.21 18.57
C PRO A 249 -10.07 5.41 19.19
N ALA A 250 -11.27 5.97 19.20
CA ALA A 250 -12.46 5.28 19.69
C ALA A 250 -12.64 4.05 18.80
N LEU A 251 -12.19 2.89 19.27
CA LEU A 251 -12.32 1.64 18.54
C LEU A 251 -13.82 1.46 18.31
N LEU A 252 -14.26 1.60 17.06
CA LEU A 252 -15.61 1.21 16.68
C LEU A 252 -15.71 -0.29 16.97
N LEU A 253 -16.38 -0.66 18.05
CA LEU A 253 -16.68 -2.06 18.39
C LEU A 253 -17.53 -2.72 17.28
N ALA A 254 -18.13 -1.91 16.40
CA ALA A 254 -18.67 -2.30 15.11
C ALA A 254 -18.64 -1.07 14.16
N PRO A 255 -18.26 -1.21 12.87
CA PRO A 255 -18.49 -0.18 11.87
C PRO A 255 -19.99 0.17 11.80
N PRO A 256 -20.40 1.42 11.53
CA PRO A 256 -21.79 1.69 11.20
C PRO A 256 -22.17 0.93 9.94
N GLY A 257 -23.11 -0.02 10.07
CA GLY A 257 -23.57 -0.87 8.97
C GLY A 257 -24.08 -0.06 7.79
N VAL A 258 -23.67 -0.46 6.58
CA VAL A 258 -24.29 0.00 5.33
C VAL A 258 -25.47 -0.93 5.09
N PRO A 259 -26.71 -0.43 4.94
CA PRO A 259 -27.88 -1.30 4.76
C PRO A 259 -27.70 -2.19 3.52
N THR A 260 -27.61 -3.50 3.73
CA THR A 260 -27.56 -4.51 2.66
C THR A 260 -28.93 -5.12 2.40
N ASP A 261 -29.90 -4.30 2.04
CA ASP A 261 -31.15 -4.80 1.45
C ASP A 261 -31.28 -4.30 0.02
N ARG A 262 -30.50 -4.92 -0.87
CA ARG A 262 -30.46 -4.57 -2.29
C ARG A 262 -30.25 -5.82 -3.15
N SER A 263 -31.31 -6.17 -3.88
CA SER A 263 -31.34 -7.18 -4.95
C SER A 263 -30.06 -7.16 -5.81
N LEU A 264 -29.58 -8.35 -6.21
CA LEU A 264 -28.43 -8.54 -7.11
C LEU A 264 -28.51 -7.64 -8.35
N TRP A 265 -29.72 -7.36 -8.85
CA TRP A 265 -29.98 -6.47 -9.98
C TRP A 265 -29.67 -5.00 -9.68
N SER A 266 -30.02 -4.53 -8.48
CA SER A 266 -29.69 -3.17 -8.04
C SER A 266 -28.20 -2.99 -7.76
N GLY A 267 -27.49 -4.08 -7.40
CA GLY A 267 -26.03 -4.12 -7.28
C GLY A 267 -25.32 -4.03 -8.63
N GLY A 268 -25.79 -4.78 -9.63
CA GLY A 268 -25.27 -4.75 -10.99
C GLY A 268 -25.47 -3.39 -11.69
N LEU A 269 -26.69 -2.85 -11.63
CA LEU A 269 -27.01 -1.54 -12.25
C LEU A 269 -26.16 -0.41 -11.67
N SER A 270 -25.87 -0.47 -10.37
CA SER A 270 -25.04 0.53 -9.70
C SER A 270 -23.54 0.35 -9.96
N MET A 271 -23.05 -0.87 -10.22
CA MET A 271 -21.69 -1.06 -10.74
C MET A 271 -21.56 -0.55 -12.17
N ALA A 272 -22.55 -0.82 -13.02
CA ALA A 272 -22.61 -0.28 -14.38
C ALA A 272 -22.65 1.26 -14.38
N GLY A 273 -23.42 1.87 -13.48
CA GLY A 273 -23.45 3.33 -13.31
C GLY A 273 -22.10 3.90 -12.89
N VAL A 274 -21.38 3.26 -11.95
CA VAL A 274 -20.01 3.68 -11.58
C VAL A 274 -19.05 3.52 -12.76
N GLY A 275 -19.15 2.43 -13.51
CA GLY A 275 -18.35 2.20 -14.73
C GLY A 275 -18.59 3.28 -15.78
N LEU A 276 -19.86 3.63 -16.03
CA LEU A 276 -20.22 4.71 -16.95
C LEU A 276 -19.64 6.04 -16.50
N VAL A 277 -19.76 6.39 -15.21
CA VAL A 277 -19.16 7.63 -14.68
C VAL A 277 -17.64 7.60 -14.82
N ALA A 278 -16.99 6.45 -14.58
CA ALA A 278 -15.54 6.33 -14.78
C ALA A 278 -15.13 6.58 -16.24
N VAL A 279 -15.88 6.04 -17.21
CA VAL A 279 -15.65 6.26 -18.65
C VAL A 279 -15.89 7.72 -19.04
N VAL A 280 -16.98 8.31 -18.56
CA VAL A 280 -17.30 9.74 -18.81
C VAL A 280 -16.25 10.65 -18.21
N LEU A 281 -15.78 10.37 -16.98
CA LEU A 281 -14.69 11.13 -16.36
C LEU A 281 -13.37 10.94 -17.10
N TRP A 282 -13.04 9.72 -17.52
CA TRP A 282 -11.83 9.47 -18.31
C TRP A 282 -11.86 10.28 -19.62
N GLN A 283 -12.92 10.17 -20.41
CA GLN A 283 -13.03 10.95 -21.64
C GLN A 283 -13.09 12.46 -21.38
N GLY A 284 -13.93 12.88 -20.42
CA GLY A 284 -14.13 14.29 -20.08
C GLY A 284 -12.86 14.97 -19.59
N VAL A 285 -12.00 14.30 -18.82
CA VAL A 285 -10.70 14.85 -18.42
C VAL A 285 -9.79 15.04 -19.62
N MET A 286 -9.71 14.07 -20.53
CA MET A 286 -8.85 14.19 -21.72
C MET A 286 -9.31 15.32 -22.65
N ASP A 287 -10.62 15.46 -22.82
CA ASP A 287 -11.21 16.48 -23.70
C ASP A 287 -11.18 17.88 -23.06
N LEU A 288 -11.43 17.99 -21.75
CA LEU A 288 -11.41 19.27 -21.02
C LEU A 288 -10.03 19.92 -21.00
N PHE A 289 -8.96 19.11 -20.92
CA PHE A 289 -7.58 19.60 -20.93
C PHE A 289 -6.94 19.57 -22.33
N ASP A 290 -7.72 19.30 -23.38
CA ASP A 290 -7.27 19.22 -24.77
C ASP A 290 -5.99 18.39 -24.94
N LEU A 291 -5.97 17.21 -24.33
CA LEU A 291 -4.78 16.36 -24.33
C LEU A 291 -4.57 15.68 -25.68
N ASN A 292 -3.31 15.66 -26.14
CA ASN A 292 -2.97 15.09 -27.44
C ASN A 292 -3.28 13.58 -27.49
N THR A 293 -4.12 13.20 -28.45
CA THR A 293 -4.61 11.83 -28.68
C THR A 293 -3.49 10.82 -29.00
N PHE A 294 -2.30 11.30 -29.34
CA PHE A 294 -1.13 10.45 -29.52
C PHE A 294 -0.80 9.67 -28.25
N PHE A 295 -0.72 10.35 -27.10
CA PHE A 295 -0.38 9.74 -25.82
C PHE A 295 -1.57 9.59 -24.88
N ALA A 296 -2.56 10.49 -24.93
CA ALA A 296 -3.75 10.47 -24.10
C ALA A 296 -4.87 9.71 -24.81
N LYS A 297 -4.85 8.37 -24.69
CA LYS A 297 -5.85 7.51 -25.34
C LYS A 297 -7.19 7.61 -24.63
N ARG A 298 -8.25 7.79 -25.41
CA ARG A 298 -9.65 7.79 -24.94
C ARG A 298 -10.15 6.34 -24.75
N PRO A 299 -11.25 6.14 -24.01
CA PRO A 299 -11.89 4.82 -23.89
C PRO A 299 -12.19 4.19 -25.25
N GLY A 300 -12.65 4.99 -26.22
CA GLY A 300 -12.92 4.55 -27.58
C GLY A 300 -11.67 4.09 -28.34
N ASP A 301 -10.53 4.78 -28.15
CA ASP A 301 -9.26 4.41 -28.79
C ASP A 301 -8.75 3.06 -28.27
N VAL A 302 -8.84 2.85 -26.95
CA VAL A 302 -8.44 1.58 -26.32
C VAL A 302 -9.37 0.45 -26.75
N PHE A 303 -10.69 0.70 -26.81
CA PHE A 303 -11.64 -0.28 -27.33
C PHE A 303 -11.34 -0.65 -28.78
N ALA A 304 -11.11 0.36 -29.63
CA ALA A 304 -10.79 0.13 -31.03
C ALA A 304 -9.50 -0.67 -31.19
N PHE A 305 -8.46 -0.30 -30.44
CA PHE A 305 -7.16 -0.97 -30.42
C PHE A 305 -7.25 -2.45 -29.98
N LEU A 306 -8.16 -2.77 -29.06
CA LEU A 306 -8.34 -4.13 -28.54
C LEU A 306 -9.31 -5.00 -29.34
N PHE A 307 -10.30 -4.42 -30.03
CA PHE A 307 -11.40 -5.19 -30.60
C PHE A 307 -11.63 -4.99 -32.09
N THR A 308 -11.49 -3.77 -32.61
CA THR A 308 -11.89 -3.44 -33.99
C THR A 308 -10.72 -3.14 -34.91
N GLY A 309 -9.52 -2.89 -34.38
CA GLY A 309 -8.32 -2.60 -35.15
C GLY A 309 -7.76 -3.82 -35.89
N PRO A 310 -6.91 -3.60 -36.92
CA PRO A 310 -6.36 -4.67 -37.75
C PRO A 310 -5.55 -5.69 -36.94
N ASP A 311 -4.77 -5.22 -35.96
CA ASP A 311 -3.94 -6.06 -35.08
C ASP A 311 -4.62 -6.43 -33.76
N ALA A 312 -5.94 -6.23 -33.63
CA ALA A 312 -6.67 -6.41 -32.37
C ALA A 312 -6.47 -7.80 -31.75
N ALA A 313 -6.45 -8.86 -32.57
CA ALA A 313 -6.22 -10.22 -32.07
C ALA A 313 -4.80 -10.41 -31.51
N ALA A 314 -3.78 -9.87 -32.20
CA ALA A 314 -2.39 -9.92 -31.75
C ALA A 314 -2.19 -9.09 -30.47
N ASN A 315 -2.78 -7.89 -30.41
CA ASN A 315 -2.76 -7.02 -29.23
C ASN A 315 -3.33 -7.72 -28.00
N ARG A 316 -4.48 -8.40 -28.14
CA ARG A 316 -5.07 -9.20 -27.06
C ARG A 316 -4.17 -10.36 -26.65
N ALA A 317 -3.60 -11.08 -27.62
CA ALA A 317 -2.71 -12.21 -27.33
C ALA A 317 -1.48 -11.77 -26.51
N VAL A 318 -0.82 -10.67 -26.90
CA VAL A 318 0.32 -10.10 -26.18
C VAL A 318 -0.08 -9.69 -24.76
N LEU A 319 -1.21 -8.98 -24.60
CA LEU A 319 -1.69 -8.55 -23.29
C LEU A 319 -2.05 -9.70 -22.36
N PHE A 320 -2.80 -10.69 -22.85
CA PHE A 320 -3.19 -11.84 -22.04
C PHE A 320 -2.01 -12.75 -21.70
N ALA A 321 -1.04 -12.90 -22.62
CA ALA A 321 0.21 -13.61 -22.33
C ALA A 321 0.99 -12.91 -21.20
N ALA A 322 1.19 -11.58 -21.32
CA ALA A 322 1.84 -10.79 -20.28
C ALA A 322 1.07 -10.85 -18.94
N CYS A 323 -0.27 -10.80 -18.98
CA CYS A 323 -1.11 -10.94 -17.80
C CYS A 323 -0.96 -12.32 -17.14
N GLY A 324 -0.90 -13.38 -17.95
CA GLY A 324 -0.66 -14.74 -17.48
C GLY A 324 0.67 -14.84 -16.74
N GLU A 325 1.75 -14.32 -17.35
CA GLU A 325 3.08 -14.27 -16.72
C GLU A 325 3.04 -13.51 -15.39
N THR A 326 2.42 -12.32 -15.35
CA THR A 326 2.27 -11.55 -14.11
C THR A 326 1.52 -12.32 -13.04
N LEU A 327 0.45 -13.01 -13.41
CA LEU A 327 -0.33 -13.80 -12.47
C LEU A 327 0.47 -14.98 -11.89
N THR A 328 1.40 -15.56 -12.67
CA THR A 328 2.27 -16.65 -12.19
C THR A 328 3.23 -16.21 -11.09
N PHE A 329 3.60 -14.92 -11.02
CA PHE A 329 4.42 -14.38 -9.94
C PHE A 329 3.58 -13.77 -8.82
N ALA A 330 2.49 -13.09 -9.18
CA ALA A 330 1.64 -12.37 -8.23
C ALA A 330 0.87 -13.32 -7.29
N LEU A 331 0.25 -14.39 -7.82
CA LEU A 331 -0.59 -15.29 -7.01
C LEU A 331 0.22 -16.05 -5.94
N PRO A 332 1.33 -16.74 -6.27
CA PRO A 332 2.11 -17.44 -5.25
C PRO A 332 2.68 -16.49 -4.22
N GLY A 333 3.23 -15.34 -4.66
CA GLY A 333 3.76 -14.33 -3.76
C GLY A 333 2.69 -13.79 -2.81
N TYR A 334 1.49 -13.53 -3.33
CA TYR A 334 0.34 -13.08 -2.54
C TYR A 334 -0.09 -14.10 -1.49
N LEU A 335 -0.25 -15.36 -1.88
CA LEU A 335 -0.66 -16.41 -0.96
C LEU A 335 0.41 -16.70 0.09
N VAL A 336 1.68 -16.83 -0.30
CA VAL A 336 2.80 -17.06 0.61
C VAL A 336 2.94 -15.91 1.61
N GLY A 337 2.87 -14.66 1.15
CA GLY A 337 2.92 -13.48 2.02
C GLY A 337 1.81 -13.48 3.07
N LEU A 338 0.57 -13.76 2.66
CA LEU A 338 -0.57 -13.84 3.57
C LEU A 338 -0.42 -14.96 4.61
N LEU A 339 -0.07 -16.15 4.14
CA LEU A 339 0.05 -17.34 4.99
C LEU A 339 1.20 -17.19 5.98
N LEU A 340 2.37 -16.72 5.55
CA LEU A 340 3.51 -16.48 6.44
C LEU A 340 3.20 -15.40 7.48
N GLY A 341 2.52 -14.32 7.07
CA GLY A 341 2.14 -13.23 7.97
C GLY A 341 1.17 -13.72 9.06
N ALA A 342 0.12 -14.45 8.67
CA ALA A 342 -0.84 -15.04 9.60
C ALA A 342 -0.19 -16.11 10.50
N ALA A 343 0.64 -17.01 9.94
CA ALA A 343 1.32 -18.07 10.69
C ALA A 343 2.26 -17.48 11.76
N LEU A 344 3.06 -16.47 11.41
CA LEU A 344 3.94 -15.83 12.38
C LEU A 344 3.15 -15.05 13.45
N ALA A 345 2.02 -14.42 13.09
CA ALA A 345 1.13 -13.80 14.08
C ALA A 345 0.63 -14.82 15.12
N CYS A 346 0.20 -16.00 14.66
CA CYS A 346 -0.19 -17.11 15.53
C CYS A 346 0.98 -17.59 16.41
N ALA A 347 2.17 -17.75 15.84
CA ALA A 347 3.37 -18.16 16.58
C ALA A 347 3.75 -17.17 17.68
N ILE A 348 3.68 -15.85 17.41
CA ILE A 348 3.93 -14.79 18.39
C ILE A 348 2.94 -14.84 19.56
N VAL A 349 1.68 -15.20 19.29
CA VAL A 349 0.65 -15.35 20.33
C VAL A 349 0.90 -16.59 21.20
N LEU A 350 1.36 -17.69 20.61
CA LEU A 350 1.68 -18.92 21.35
C LEU A 350 2.96 -18.78 22.19
N VAL A 351 3.94 -18.02 21.68
CA VAL A 351 5.26 -17.82 22.31
C VAL A 351 5.48 -16.31 22.57
N PRO A 352 5.05 -15.79 23.73
CA PRO A 352 5.17 -14.36 24.05
C PRO A 352 6.59 -13.80 23.98
N GLY A 353 7.61 -14.64 24.16
CA GLY A 353 9.03 -14.27 23.98
C GLY A 353 9.34 -13.71 22.59
N LEU A 354 8.69 -14.21 21.53
CA LEU A 354 8.86 -13.73 20.16
C LEU A 354 8.24 -12.34 19.95
N ALA A 355 7.27 -11.93 20.77
CA ALA A 355 6.59 -10.65 20.61
C ALA A 355 7.53 -9.46 20.84
N HIS A 356 8.50 -9.62 21.74
CA HIS A 356 9.43 -8.56 22.13
C HIS A 356 10.42 -8.18 21.02
N THR A 357 10.73 -9.12 20.12
CA THR A 357 11.63 -8.89 18.98
C THR A 357 10.87 -8.63 17.68
N ALA A 358 9.78 -9.35 17.43
CA ALA A 358 9.07 -9.28 16.15
C ALA A 358 8.30 -7.98 15.94
N LEU A 359 7.71 -7.39 17.00
CA LEU A 359 6.87 -6.20 16.87
C LEU A 359 7.65 -4.95 16.39
N PRO A 360 8.78 -4.57 17.04
CA PRO A 360 9.57 -3.42 16.58
C PRO A 360 10.12 -3.60 15.17
N VAL A 361 10.61 -4.81 14.87
CA VAL A 361 11.18 -5.15 13.55
C VAL A 361 10.12 -5.07 12.47
N SER A 362 8.91 -5.59 12.72
CA SER A 362 7.81 -5.54 11.75
C SER A 362 7.36 -4.11 11.42
N VAL A 363 7.32 -3.23 12.43
CA VAL A 363 6.99 -1.81 12.23
C VAL A 363 8.08 -1.08 11.43
N ALA A 364 9.35 -1.37 11.72
CA ALA A 364 10.48 -0.80 10.98
C ALA A 364 10.49 -1.27 9.53
N LEU A 365 10.38 -2.58 9.29
CA LEU A 365 10.42 -3.18 7.95
C LEU A 365 9.24 -2.77 7.07
N ARG A 366 8.05 -2.56 7.66
CA ARG A 366 6.88 -2.01 6.93
C ARG A 366 7.15 -0.64 6.33
N SER A 367 8.04 0.15 6.94
CA SER A 367 8.32 1.51 6.50
C SER A 367 9.37 1.56 5.38
N ILE A 368 10.00 0.43 5.04
CA ILE A 368 10.98 0.38 3.95
C ILE A 368 10.23 0.32 2.61
N PRO A 369 10.48 1.28 1.69
CA PRO A 369 9.85 1.24 0.37
C PRO A 369 10.23 -0.04 -0.40
N ILE A 370 9.26 -0.73 -0.99
CA ILE A 370 9.53 -1.99 -1.71
C ILE A 370 10.49 -1.80 -2.88
N ILE A 371 10.40 -0.67 -3.56
CA ILE A 371 11.25 -0.33 -4.71
C ILE A 371 12.72 -0.31 -4.32
N THR A 372 12.98 -0.04 -3.04
CA THR A 372 14.31 -0.02 -2.47
C THR A 372 14.81 -1.43 -2.15
N THR A 373 13.94 -2.37 -1.77
CA THR A 373 14.31 -3.75 -1.45
C THR A 373 14.31 -4.68 -2.66
N ALA A 374 13.49 -4.39 -3.68
CA ALA A 374 13.39 -5.19 -4.89
C ALA A 374 14.76 -5.44 -5.58
N PRO A 375 15.62 -4.41 -5.78
CA PRO A 375 16.97 -4.61 -6.31
C PRO A 375 17.82 -5.57 -5.50
N LEU A 376 17.74 -5.48 -4.17
CA LEU A 376 18.51 -6.30 -3.24
C LEU A 376 18.04 -7.76 -3.28
N ILE A 377 16.73 -7.98 -3.35
CA ILE A 377 16.15 -9.32 -3.46
C ILE A 377 16.51 -9.95 -4.82
N VAL A 378 16.49 -9.16 -5.89
CA VAL A 378 16.89 -9.61 -7.23
C VAL A 378 18.36 -9.97 -7.29
N LEU A 379 19.20 -9.19 -6.62
CA LEU A 379 20.63 -9.46 -6.50
C LEU A 379 20.89 -10.76 -5.72
N ALA A 380 20.10 -11.02 -4.68
CA ALA A 380 20.24 -12.21 -3.83
C ALA A 380 19.66 -13.50 -4.42
N LEU A 381 18.46 -13.43 -5.01
CA LEU A 381 17.70 -14.59 -5.47
C LEU A 381 17.66 -14.73 -7.00
N GLY A 382 18.31 -13.81 -7.71
CA GLY A 382 18.33 -13.74 -9.16
C GLY A 382 17.10 -13.03 -9.76
N ARG A 383 17.19 -12.78 -11.07
CA ARG A 383 16.18 -12.07 -11.90
C ARG A 383 14.96 -12.92 -12.31
N GLY A 384 14.76 -14.07 -11.66
CA GLY A 384 13.74 -15.07 -12.04
C GLY A 384 12.43 -14.99 -11.25
N ALA A 385 11.65 -16.06 -11.35
CA ALA A 385 10.39 -16.23 -10.63
C ALA A 385 10.58 -16.14 -9.11
N THR A 386 11.62 -16.78 -8.57
CA THR A 386 11.90 -16.82 -7.12
C THR A 386 12.08 -15.43 -6.52
N GLY A 387 12.90 -14.58 -7.15
CA GLY A 387 13.11 -13.20 -6.68
C GLY A 387 11.83 -12.37 -6.73
N THR A 388 11.09 -12.46 -7.83
CA THR A 388 9.83 -11.72 -8.03
C THR A 388 8.74 -12.15 -7.05
N ILE A 389 8.53 -13.47 -6.88
CA ILE A 389 7.59 -14.03 -5.90
C ILE A 389 7.97 -13.60 -4.48
N THR A 390 9.25 -13.59 -4.15
CA THR A 390 9.74 -13.16 -2.83
C THR A 390 9.48 -11.68 -2.57
N ILE A 391 9.70 -10.81 -3.57
CA ILE A 391 9.39 -9.38 -3.46
C ILE A 391 7.91 -9.17 -3.12
N VAL A 392 7.02 -9.86 -3.86
CA VAL A 392 5.57 -9.80 -3.63
C VAL A 392 5.22 -10.35 -2.24
N ALA A 393 5.77 -11.50 -1.84
CA ALA A 393 5.50 -12.12 -0.54
C ALA A 393 5.94 -11.23 0.62
N VAL A 394 7.14 -10.66 0.56
CA VAL A 394 7.68 -9.76 1.60
C VAL A 394 6.80 -8.51 1.74
N MET A 395 6.29 -7.96 0.64
CA MET A 395 5.41 -6.77 0.70
C MET A 395 4.11 -7.05 1.46
N ILE A 396 3.57 -8.25 1.31
CA ILE A 396 2.26 -8.63 1.86
C ILE A 396 2.40 -9.21 3.26
N PHE A 397 3.54 -9.84 3.54
CA PHE A 397 3.88 -10.45 4.80
C PHE A 397 3.77 -9.48 5.99
N PHE A 398 4.43 -8.32 5.95
CA PHE A 398 4.47 -7.43 7.11
C PHE A 398 3.14 -6.77 7.46
N PRO A 399 2.38 -6.19 6.51
CA PRO A 399 1.06 -5.66 6.81
C PRO A 399 0.13 -6.74 7.39
N THR A 400 0.17 -7.94 6.82
CA THR A 400 -0.66 -9.08 7.26
C THR A 400 -0.28 -9.58 8.64
N LEU A 401 1.01 -9.68 8.93
CA LEU A 401 1.50 -10.02 10.27
C LEU A 401 0.95 -9.06 11.33
N VAL A 402 1.03 -7.76 11.07
CA VAL A 402 0.59 -6.73 12.04
C VAL A 402 -0.93 -6.75 12.23
N THR A 403 -1.70 -6.80 11.14
CA THR A 403 -3.17 -6.81 11.20
C THR A 403 -3.70 -8.09 11.85
N CYS A 404 -3.16 -9.26 11.48
CA CYS A 404 -3.52 -10.54 12.10
C CYS A 404 -3.15 -10.56 13.59
N LEU A 405 -1.96 -10.08 13.97
CA LEU A 405 -1.57 -10.03 15.37
C LEU A 405 -2.45 -9.09 16.20
N GLN A 406 -2.89 -7.97 15.62
CA GLN A 406 -3.89 -7.09 16.25
C GLN A 406 -5.23 -7.80 16.40
N GLY A 407 -5.73 -8.46 15.34
CA GLY A 407 -6.97 -9.24 15.39
C GLY A 407 -6.96 -10.34 16.46
N LEU A 408 -5.88 -11.13 16.53
CA LEU A 408 -5.68 -12.16 17.56
C LEU A 408 -5.65 -11.61 18.99
N ARG A 409 -5.26 -10.34 19.18
CA ARG A 409 -5.19 -9.68 20.49
C ARG A 409 -6.49 -8.97 20.85
N GLN A 410 -7.39 -8.78 19.90
CA GLN A 410 -8.68 -8.11 20.08
C GLN A 410 -9.81 -9.10 20.44
N THR A 411 -9.52 -10.39 20.59
CA THR A 411 -10.49 -11.38 21.07
C THR A 411 -11.12 -10.90 22.39
N PRO A 412 -12.46 -10.81 22.49
CA PRO A 412 -13.14 -10.35 23.71
C PRO A 412 -12.70 -11.12 24.95
N GLY A 413 -12.42 -10.40 26.04
CA GLY A 413 -12.00 -11.00 27.31
C GLY A 413 -12.98 -12.06 27.81
N GLN A 414 -14.28 -11.80 27.69
CA GLN A 414 -15.36 -12.72 28.07
C GLN A 414 -15.26 -14.09 27.38
N ILE A 415 -14.83 -14.12 26.11
CA ILE A 415 -14.61 -15.40 25.40
C ILE A 415 -13.42 -16.12 26.03
N ILE A 416 -12.32 -15.39 26.29
CA ILE A 416 -11.10 -15.96 26.90
C ILE A 416 -11.40 -16.50 28.31
N ASP A 417 -12.18 -15.78 29.11
CA ASP A 417 -12.55 -16.17 30.48
C ASP A 417 -13.28 -17.54 30.53
N ILE A 418 -14.10 -17.83 29.52
CA ILE A 418 -14.76 -19.14 29.38
C ILE A 418 -13.70 -20.23 29.17
N PHE A 419 -12.77 -20.04 28.24
CA PHE A 419 -11.70 -21.03 28.00
C PHE A 419 -10.80 -21.22 29.23
N ASP A 420 -10.53 -20.15 29.98
CA ASP A 420 -9.74 -20.21 31.21
C ASP A 420 -10.50 -20.98 32.30
N THR A 421 -11.82 -20.84 32.40
CA THR A 421 -12.67 -21.62 33.32
C THR A 421 -12.61 -23.12 33.03
N TYR A 422 -12.52 -23.51 31.75
CA TYR A 422 -12.35 -24.91 31.33
C TYR A 422 -10.87 -25.36 31.32
N ALA A 423 -9.94 -24.55 31.83
CA ALA A 423 -8.50 -24.81 31.82
C ALA A 423 -7.97 -25.21 30.41
N ALA A 424 -8.50 -24.59 29.36
CA ALA A 424 -8.16 -24.95 28.00
C ALA A 424 -6.72 -24.52 27.65
N GLY A 425 -5.95 -25.42 27.04
CA GLY A 425 -4.59 -25.13 26.61
C GLY A 425 -4.51 -24.02 25.54
N ARG A 426 -3.36 -23.35 25.45
CA ARG A 426 -3.11 -22.22 24.52
C ARG A 426 -3.46 -22.51 23.06
N TRP A 427 -3.21 -23.73 22.60
CA TRP A 427 -3.56 -24.16 21.24
C TRP A 427 -5.07 -24.18 21.01
N ARG A 428 -5.84 -24.63 22.00
CA ARG A 428 -7.30 -24.69 21.92
C ARG A 428 -7.92 -23.29 21.96
N VAL A 429 -7.36 -22.40 22.79
CA VAL A 429 -7.71 -20.97 22.79
C VAL A 429 -7.39 -20.33 21.45
N LEU A 430 -6.22 -20.63 20.87
CA LEU A 430 -5.84 -20.12 19.55
C LEU A 430 -6.83 -20.57 18.48
N THR A 431 -7.10 -21.87 18.37
CA THR A 431 -7.89 -22.41 17.26
C THR A 431 -9.39 -22.13 17.38
N LEU A 432 -9.96 -22.18 18.59
CA LEU A 432 -11.40 -22.05 18.79
C LEU A 432 -11.85 -20.62 19.13
N ALA A 433 -10.97 -19.77 19.66
CA ALA A 433 -11.34 -18.39 20.00
C ALA A 433 -10.62 -17.36 19.14
N ARG A 434 -9.28 -17.39 19.12
CA ARG A 434 -8.50 -16.30 18.53
C ARG A 434 -8.48 -16.34 17.01
N LEU A 435 -8.37 -17.51 16.38
CA LEU A 435 -8.40 -17.66 14.92
C LEU A 435 -9.73 -17.16 14.34
N PRO A 436 -10.92 -17.58 14.83
CA PRO A 436 -12.19 -17.01 14.37
C PRO A 436 -12.26 -15.48 14.52
N ALA A 437 -11.81 -14.95 15.67
CA ALA A 437 -11.76 -13.51 15.92
C ALA A 437 -10.76 -12.76 15.01
N MET A 438 -9.73 -13.43 14.50
CA MET A 438 -8.74 -12.86 13.59
C MET A 438 -9.23 -12.80 12.13
N LEU A 439 -10.16 -13.66 11.73
CA LEU A 439 -10.60 -13.76 10.32
C LEU A 439 -10.99 -12.43 9.67
N PRO A 440 -11.75 -11.51 10.32
CA PRO A 440 -12.05 -10.20 9.73
C PRO A 440 -10.80 -9.38 9.46
N ALA A 441 -9.83 -9.38 10.39
CA ALA A 441 -8.57 -8.67 10.22
C ALA A 441 -7.72 -9.29 9.11
N PHE A 442 -7.70 -10.62 9.01
CA PHE A 442 -7.02 -11.34 7.94
C PHE A 442 -7.59 -10.99 6.56
N PHE A 443 -8.92 -11.05 6.38
CA PHE A 443 -9.55 -10.74 5.09
C PHE A 443 -9.49 -9.26 4.74
N ALA A 444 -9.63 -8.37 5.71
CA ALA A 444 -9.38 -6.95 5.51
C ALA A 444 -7.94 -6.72 5.00
N SER A 445 -6.96 -7.38 5.61
CA SER A 445 -5.56 -7.34 5.15
C SER A 445 -5.40 -7.91 3.74
N ALA A 446 -6.02 -9.06 3.45
CA ALA A 446 -5.98 -9.71 2.15
C ALA A 446 -6.52 -8.79 1.04
N ARG A 447 -7.69 -8.17 1.23
CA ARG A 447 -8.24 -7.18 0.29
C ARG A 447 -7.30 -6.00 0.08
N MET A 448 -6.76 -5.44 1.16
CA MET A 448 -5.86 -4.29 1.10
C MET A 448 -4.50 -4.64 0.46
N ALA A 449 -4.11 -5.92 0.48
CA ALA A 449 -2.87 -6.41 -0.09
C ALA A 449 -2.93 -6.58 -1.62
N ILE A 450 -4.11 -6.64 -2.25
CA ILE A 450 -4.21 -6.86 -3.70
C ILE A 450 -3.58 -5.73 -4.53
N PRO A 451 -3.92 -4.44 -4.32
CA PRO A 451 -3.28 -3.37 -5.07
C PRO A 451 -1.78 -3.32 -4.82
N ALA A 452 -1.35 -3.57 -3.58
CA ALA A 452 0.06 -3.67 -3.21
C ALA A 452 0.78 -4.81 -3.96
N ALA A 453 0.19 -6.01 -4.03
CA ALA A 453 0.74 -7.15 -4.75
C ALA A 453 0.96 -6.86 -6.24
N ILE A 454 -0.01 -6.20 -6.86
CA ILE A 454 0.04 -5.80 -8.27
C ILE A 454 1.13 -4.74 -8.48
N LEU A 455 1.24 -3.76 -7.59
CA LEU A 455 2.32 -2.78 -7.62
C LEU A 455 3.69 -3.46 -7.44
N ALA A 456 3.83 -4.42 -6.53
CA ALA A 456 5.07 -5.17 -6.32
C ALA A 456 5.49 -5.96 -7.56
N VAL A 457 4.58 -6.77 -8.12
CA VAL A 457 4.91 -7.64 -9.25
C VAL A 457 5.23 -6.81 -10.49
N THR A 458 4.45 -5.78 -10.81
CA THR A 458 4.71 -4.93 -12.00
C THR A 458 6.02 -4.16 -11.87
N THR A 459 6.36 -3.71 -10.66
CA THR A 459 7.66 -3.09 -10.37
C THR A 459 8.78 -4.12 -10.55
N ALA A 460 8.68 -5.29 -9.93
CA ALA A 460 9.70 -6.32 -10.01
C ALA A 460 9.90 -6.84 -11.46
N GLU A 461 8.83 -6.97 -12.23
CA GLU A 461 8.87 -7.35 -13.64
C GLU A 461 9.66 -6.36 -14.48
N TRP A 462 9.41 -5.07 -14.26
CA TRP A 462 10.13 -4.00 -14.91
C TRP A 462 11.63 -3.97 -14.54
N LEU A 463 11.94 -4.17 -13.25
CA LEU A 463 13.32 -4.06 -12.75
C LEU A 463 14.17 -5.32 -12.98
N ALA A 464 13.55 -6.51 -13.06
CA ALA A 464 14.28 -7.77 -12.94
C ALA A 464 14.01 -8.76 -14.07
N THR A 465 12.75 -9.10 -14.32
CA THR A 465 12.42 -10.26 -15.17
C THR A 465 12.42 -9.93 -16.66
N GLY A 466 12.05 -8.69 -17.02
CA GLY A 466 11.83 -8.29 -18.41
C GLY A 466 10.62 -8.98 -19.06
N LYS A 467 9.74 -9.59 -18.25
CA LYS A 467 8.54 -10.33 -18.67
C LYS A 467 7.32 -9.85 -17.91
N GLY A 468 6.12 -10.17 -18.40
CA GLY A 468 4.86 -9.77 -17.80
C GLY A 468 4.43 -8.33 -18.08
N ILE A 469 3.31 -7.92 -17.49
CA ILE A 469 2.67 -6.63 -17.76
C ILE A 469 3.58 -5.47 -17.37
N GLY A 470 4.27 -5.51 -16.24
CA GLY A 470 5.17 -4.43 -15.82
C GLY A 470 6.28 -4.15 -16.83
N ALA A 471 6.89 -5.21 -17.37
CA ALA A 471 7.90 -5.08 -18.42
C ALA A 471 7.30 -4.59 -19.75
N LEU A 472 6.12 -5.11 -20.14
CA LEU A 472 5.40 -4.67 -21.33
C LEU A 472 5.07 -3.16 -21.29
N MET A 473 4.64 -2.67 -20.13
CA MET A 473 4.32 -1.26 -19.94
C MET A 473 5.56 -0.37 -20.05
N ALA A 474 6.69 -0.80 -19.50
CA ALA A 474 7.93 -0.06 -19.63
C ALA A 474 8.46 -0.04 -21.07
N LEU A 475 8.37 -1.16 -21.78
CA LEU A 475 8.76 -1.27 -23.19
C LEU A 475 7.86 -0.39 -24.07
N THR A 476 6.55 -0.44 -23.87
CA THR A 476 5.59 0.32 -24.67
C THR A 476 5.65 1.81 -24.39
N ALA A 477 6.04 2.20 -23.17
CA ALA A 477 6.37 3.58 -22.85
C ALA A 477 7.62 4.07 -23.60
N SER A 478 8.68 3.25 -23.71
CA SER A 478 9.91 3.65 -24.41
C SER A 478 9.78 3.66 -25.94
N THR A 479 8.89 2.84 -26.49
CA THR A 479 8.59 2.80 -27.93
C THR A 479 7.41 3.69 -28.33
N SER A 480 6.87 4.49 -27.41
CA SER A 480 5.69 5.35 -27.61
C SER A 480 4.45 4.61 -28.13
N ALA A 481 4.35 3.30 -27.85
CA ALA A 481 3.21 2.46 -28.19
C ALA A 481 2.07 2.64 -27.16
N TYR A 482 1.55 3.87 -27.06
CA TYR A 482 0.59 4.26 -26.03
C TYR A 482 -0.73 3.48 -26.07
N GLY A 483 -1.14 2.96 -27.23
CA GLY A 483 -2.31 2.08 -27.34
C GLY A 483 -2.16 0.81 -26.47
N MET A 484 -0.99 0.16 -26.54
CA MET A 484 -0.68 -1.00 -25.71
C MET A 484 -0.50 -0.60 -24.25
N LEU A 485 0.15 0.53 -23.96
CA LEU A 485 0.35 1.03 -22.60
C LEU A 485 -0.99 1.25 -21.87
N TRP A 486 -1.92 2.01 -22.46
CA TRP A 486 -3.23 2.25 -21.85
C TRP A 486 -4.07 0.98 -21.73
N SER A 487 -3.98 0.08 -22.70
CA SER A 487 -4.64 -1.23 -22.64
C SER A 487 -4.11 -2.09 -21.49
N ALA A 488 -2.78 -2.08 -21.26
CA ALA A 488 -2.15 -2.79 -20.15
C ALA A 488 -2.55 -2.18 -18.80
N VAL A 489 -2.56 -0.84 -18.66
CA VAL A 489 -3.06 -0.14 -17.47
C VAL A 489 -4.51 -0.52 -17.17
N LEU A 490 -5.38 -0.50 -18.18
CA LEU A 490 -6.79 -0.88 -18.04
C LEU A 490 -6.93 -2.33 -17.59
N LEU A 491 -6.21 -3.26 -18.24
CA LEU A 491 -6.26 -4.68 -17.89
C LEU A 491 -5.82 -4.94 -16.45
N VAL A 492 -4.75 -4.28 -15.99
CA VAL A 492 -4.27 -4.39 -14.61
C VAL A 492 -5.28 -3.83 -13.62
N ALA A 493 -5.85 -2.65 -13.90
CA ALA A 493 -6.87 -2.06 -13.03
C ALA A 493 -8.12 -2.94 -12.91
N LEU A 494 -8.55 -3.55 -14.02
CA LEU A 494 -9.65 -4.51 -14.03
C LEU A 494 -9.29 -5.79 -13.26
N ALA A 495 -8.11 -6.36 -13.48
CA ALA A 495 -7.64 -7.53 -12.76
C ALA A 495 -7.56 -7.27 -11.24
N ALA A 496 -7.06 -6.10 -10.83
CA ALA A 496 -7.03 -5.66 -9.44
C ALA A 496 -8.43 -5.57 -8.83
N ALA A 497 -9.37 -4.92 -9.52
CA ALA A 497 -10.74 -4.77 -9.06
C ALA A 497 -11.47 -6.13 -8.97
N LEU A 498 -11.24 -7.03 -9.93
CA LEU A 498 -11.80 -8.38 -9.93
C LEU A 498 -11.23 -9.22 -8.77
N ALA A 499 -9.92 -9.20 -8.57
CA ALA A 499 -9.28 -9.87 -7.44
C ALA A 499 -9.79 -9.32 -6.10
N TYR A 500 -9.93 -8.00 -5.98
CA TYR A 500 -10.45 -7.35 -4.77
C TYR A 500 -11.89 -7.82 -4.48
N GLY A 501 -12.74 -7.80 -5.50
CA GLY A 501 -14.12 -8.29 -5.41
C GLY A 501 -14.20 -9.80 -5.14
N ALA A 502 -13.26 -10.60 -5.62
CA ALA A 502 -13.20 -12.03 -5.32
C ALA A 502 -12.89 -12.27 -3.84
N VAL A 503 -11.87 -11.60 -3.28
CA VAL A 503 -11.54 -11.70 -1.85
C VAL A 503 -12.69 -11.17 -0.98
N ALA A 504 -13.35 -10.09 -1.37
CA ALA A 504 -14.52 -9.56 -0.66
C ALA A 504 -15.67 -10.59 -0.57
N ARG A 505 -15.92 -11.35 -1.65
CA ARG A 505 -16.94 -12.40 -1.66
C ARG A 505 -16.54 -13.60 -0.79
N ILE A 506 -15.26 -13.95 -0.78
CA ILE A 506 -14.74 -15.01 0.09
C ILE A 506 -14.86 -14.58 1.56
N GLU A 507 -14.47 -13.35 1.88
CA GLU A 507 -14.61 -12.73 3.21
C GLU A 507 -16.06 -12.83 3.70
N ALA A 508 -17.03 -12.38 2.89
CA ALA A 508 -18.45 -12.43 3.26
C ALA A 508 -18.94 -13.87 3.56
N ARG A 509 -18.54 -14.85 2.74
CA ARG A 509 -18.92 -16.25 2.95
C ARG A 509 -18.30 -16.85 4.20
N VAL A 510 -17.04 -16.54 4.48
CA VAL A 510 -16.34 -17.07 5.65
C VAL A 510 -16.84 -16.41 6.94
N LEU A 511 -17.02 -15.09 6.93
CA LEU A 511 -17.51 -14.36 8.11
C LEU A 511 -18.97 -14.68 8.44
N ALA A 512 -19.79 -15.05 7.46
CA ALA A 512 -21.14 -15.54 7.73
C ALA A 512 -21.17 -16.78 8.65
N VAL A 513 -20.11 -17.59 8.66
CA VAL A 513 -19.99 -18.79 9.50
C VAL A 513 -19.31 -18.48 10.83
N PHE A 514 -18.17 -17.76 10.81
CA PHE A 514 -17.31 -17.62 11.99
C PHE A 514 -17.52 -16.34 12.81
N ALA A 515 -18.17 -15.34 12.23
CA ALA A 515 -18.48 -14.08 12.90
C ALA A 515 -19.79 -13.50 12.35
N PRO A 516 -20.94 -14.21 12.49
CA PRO A 516 -22.21 -13.75 11.93
C PRO A 516 -22.62 -12.39 12.50
N GLU A 517 -22.21 -12.03 13.71
CA GLU A 517 -22.47 -10.70 14.28
C GLU A 517 -21.70 -9.56 13.59
N GLN A 518 -20.62 -9.91 12.88
CA GLN A 518 -19.80 -9.00 12.08
C GLN A 518 -20.09 -9.12 10.57
N GLY A 519 -20.57 -10.28 10.10
CA GLY A 519 -20.88 -10.56 8.70
C GLY A 519 -22.36 -10.43 8.30
N ALA A 520 -23.28 -10.55 9.26
CA ALA A 520 -24.71 -10.33 9.05
C ALA A 520 -25.07 -8.92 9.49
N ARG A 521 -25.08 -7.97 8.54
CA ARG A 521 -25.89 -6.73 8.51
C ARG A 521 -25.58 -5.89 7.27
#